data_AF-A0A7V0IHL0-F1
#
_entry.id   AF-A0A7V0IHL0-F1
#
_cell.length_a   1.000
_cell.length_b   1.000
_cell.length_c   1.000
_cell.angle_alpha   90.00
_cell.angle_beta   90.00
_cell.angle_gamma   90.00
#
_symmetry.space_group_name_H-M   'P 1'
#
loop_
_entity.id
_entity.type
_entity.pdbx_description
1 polymer ?
#
loop_
_entity_poly.entity_id
_entity_poly.type
_entity_poly.pdbx_seq_one_letter_code
_entity_poly.pdbx_strand_id
1 'polypeptide(L)'
;MIKYHFDELMDQLKLIANPSEIKELENTDSLSRDSVWAEFWKKRDPTPNTEYNEAKEEFFRRVQYANQHFGTPYRPGWKSDRGRIYITYGPPDEIERHPFEPNYYAYEIWYYYSLGIAFVFVDEDGDGDYKLRETR
;
A
#
# COMPACT_ATOMS: atom_id res chain seq x y z
N MET A 1 -3.12 -19.43 -13.44
CA MET A 1 -3.23 -19.03 -12.01
C MET A 1 -1.91 -18.51 -11.44
N ILE A 2 -0.79 -19.25 -11.55
CA ILE A 2 0.51 -18.84 -10.95
C ILE A 2 1.05 -17.50 -11.49
N LYS A 3 0.92 -17.23 -12.80
CA LYS A 3 1.35 -15.95 -13.40
C LYS A 3 0.58 -14.73 -12.87
N TYR A 4 -0.74 -14.86 -12.70
CA TYR A 4 -1.58 -13.76 -12.22
C TYR A 4 -1.25 -13.34 -10.78
N HIS A 5 -0.93 -14.31 -9.91
CA HIS A 5 -0.47 -14.02 -8.56
C HIS A 5 0.89 -13.31 -8.54
N PHE A 6 1.79 -13.65 -9.47
CA PHE A 6 3.10 -13.00 -9.57
C PHE A 6 2.98 -11.54 -10.02
N ASP A 7 2.20 -11.27 -11.07
CA ASP A 7 2.04 -9.91 -11.60
C ASP A 7 1.40 -8.97 -10.56
N GLU A 8 0.37 -9.44 -9.83
CA GLU A 8 -0.24 -8.68 -8.73
C GLU A 8 0.74 -8.43 -7.58
N LEU A 9 1.50 -9.46 -7.19
CA LEU A 9 2.51 -9.33 -6.13
C LEU A 9 3.60 -8.32 -6.50
N MET A 10 4.04 -8.34 -7.75
CA MET A 10 4.99 -7.38 -8.28
C MET A 10 4.45 -5.95 -8.23
N ASP A 11 3.18 -5.76 -8.58
CA ASP A 11 2.54 -4.45 -8.49
C ASP A 11 2.38 -3.97 -7.04
N GLN A 12 2.12 -4.87 -6.09
CA GLN A 12 2.11 -4.53 -4.67
C GLN A 12 3.51 -4.14 -4.19
N LEU A 13 4.57 -4.86 -4.59
CA LEU A 13 5.94 -4.54 -4.22
C LEU A 13 6.40 -3.16 -4.73
N LYS A 14 5.90 -2.70 -5.89
CA LYS A 14 6.19 -1.36 -6.43
C LYS A 14 5.81 -0.23 -5.47
N LEU A 15 4.99 -0.48 -4.45
CA LEU A 15 4.63 0.49 -3.43
C LEU A 15 5.74 0.76 -2.39
N ILE A 16 6.72 -0.15 -2.29
CA ILE A 16 7.82 -0.08 -1.30
C ILE A 16 9.23 -0.31 -1.91
N ALA A 17 9.29 -0.71 -3.17
CA ALA A 17 10.52 -0.98 -3.90
C ALA A 17 10.90 0.20 -4.79
N ASN A 18 12.20 0.44 -4.97
CA ASN A 18 12.69 1.42 -5.92
C ASN A 18 12.68 0.86 -7.37
N PRO A 19 12.77 1.72 -8.40
CA PRO A 19 12.69 1.26 -9.80
C PRO A 19 13.78 0.25 -10.20
N SER A 20 14.98 0.34 -9.64
CA SER A 20 16.05 -0.63 -9.91
C SER A 20 15.75 -2.01 -9.33
N GLU A 21 15.21 -2.09 -8.11
CA GLU A 21 14.81 -3.35 -7.47
C GLU A 21 13.69 -4.02 -8.24
N ILE A 22 12.71 -3.24 -8.71
CA ILE A 22 11.62 -3.75 -9.55
C ILE A 22 12.15 -4.30 -10.86
N LYS A 23 13.06 -3.59 -11.52
CA LYS A 23 13.69 -4.07 -12.76
C LYS A 23 14.46 -5.38 -12.53
N GLU A 24 15.15 -5.53 -11.41
CA GLU A 24 15.84 -6.78 -11.06
C GLU A 24 14.84 -7.93 -10.87
N LEU A 25 13.76 -7.69 -10.13
CA LEU A 25 12.68 -8.66 -9.90
C LEU A 25 11.95 -9.07 -11.19
N GLU A 26 11.65 -8.11 -12.07
CA GLU A 26 10.94 -8.37 -13.34
C GLU A 26 11.79 -9.15 -14.35
N ASN A 27 13.11 -8.93 -14.38
CA ASN A 27 14.04 -9.64 -15.28
C ASN A 27 14.48 -11.02 -14.76
N THR A 28 14.01 -11.42 -13.58
CA THR A 28 14.36 -12.71 -12.98
C THR A 28 13.54 -13.84 -13.62
N ASP A 29 14.25 -14.88 -14.08
CA ASP A 29 13.64 -16.11 -14.60
C ASP A 29 12.69 -16.74 -13.59
N SER A 30 11.63 -17.40 -14.08
CA SER A 30 10.58 -17.95 -13.21
C SER A 30 11.09 -18.93 -12.16
N LEU A 31 12.18 -19.65 -12.44
CA LEU A 31 12.82 -20.61 -11.54
C LEU A 31 13.65 -19.94 -10.43
N SER A 32 13.99 -18.66 -10.58
CA SER A 32 14.82 -17.89 -9.64
C SER A 32 14.02 -16.86 -8.84
N ARG A 33 12.70 -16.78 -9.03
CA ARG A 33 11.86 -15.76 -8.37
C ARG A 33 11.85 -15.90 -6.85
N ASP A 34 11.84 -17.12 -6.34
CA ASP A 34 11.81 -17.37 -4.90
C ASP A 34 13.09 -16.89 -4.21
N SER A 35 14.25 -17.02 -4.85
CA SER A 35 15.52 -16.55 -4.28
C SER A 35 15.64 -15.04 -4.33
N VAL A 36 15.24 -14.39 -5.42
CA VAL A 36 15.25 -12.91 -5.51
C VAL A 36 14.22 -12.31 -4.55
N TRP A 37 13.07 -12.96 -4.37
CA TRP A 37 12.09 -12.60 -3.35
C TRP A 37 12.66 -12.70 -1.93
N ALA A 38 13.32 -13.81 -1.61
CA ALA A 38 13.97 -13.98 -0.31
C ALA A 38 15.03 -12.90 -0.07
N GLU A 39 15.85 -12.58 -1.07
CA GLU A 39 16.86 -11.53 -0.97
C GLU A 39 16.24 -10.11 -0.85
N PHE A 40 15.13 -9.84 -1.53
CA PHE A 40 14.41 -8.57 -1.40
C PHE A 40 13.98 -8.30 0.04
N TRP A 41 13.39 -9.30 0.71
CA TRP A 41 12.95 -9.18 2.09
C TRP A 41 14.09 -9.24 3.09
N LYS A 42 15.10 -10.08 2.84
CA LYS A 42 16.30 -10.17 3.69
C LYS A 42 17.04 -8.83 3.79
N LYS A 43 17.11 -8.06 2.70
CA LYS A 43 17.67 -6.68 2.73
C LYS A 43 16.86 -5.70 3.57
N ARG A 44 15.59 -6.00 3.83
CA ARG A 44 14.63 -5.20 4.60
C ARG A 44 14.34 -5.77 5.99
N ASP A 45 15.07 -6.82 6.39
CA ASP A 45 14.87 -7.47 7.67
C ASP A 45 15.43 -6.60 8.82
N PRO A 46 14.58 -6.04 9.69
CA PRO A 46 15.07 -5.26 10.82
C PRO A 46 15.73 -6.14 11.89
N THR A 47 15.45 -7.45 11.88
CA THR A 47 15.82 -8.41 12.92
C THR A 47 16.35 -9.70 12.28
N PRO A 48 17.46 -9.67 11.53
CA PRO A 48 17.94 -10.81 10.73
C PRO A 48 18.35 -12.06 11.54
N ASN A 49 18.29 -12.02 12.86
CA ASN A 49 18.55 -13.13 13.76
C ASN A 49 17.29 -13.91 14.17
N THR A 50 16.10 -13.51 13.71
CA THR A 50 14.84 -14.22 13.90
C THR A 50 14.52 -15.09 12.68
N GLU A 51 13.67 -16.11 12.87
CA GLU A 51 13.17 -16.94 11.75
C GLU A 51 12.16 -16.17 10.87
N TYR A 52 11.59 -15.09 11.39
CA TYR A 52 10.55 -14.28 10.76
C TYR A 52 11.12 -12.95 10.28
N ASN A 53 10.58 -12.45 9.18
CA ASN A 53 10.90 -11.13 8.64
C ASN A 53 9.72 -10.18 8.88
N GLU A 54 9.85 -9.33 9.89
CA GLU A 54 8.80 -8.47 10.40
C GLU A 54 8.35 -7.44 9.35
N ALA A 55 9.28 -6.96 8.51
CA ALA A 55 8.95 -6.02 7.44
C ALA A 55 8.05 -6.67 6.38
N LYS A 56 8.30 -7.93 6.04
CA LYS A 56 7.46 -8.72 5.13
C LYS A 56 6.07 -8.95 5.71
N GLU A 57 6.00 -9.37 6.98
CA GLU A 57 4.73 -9.63 7.66
C GLU A 57 3.90 -8.35 7.75
N GLU A 58 4.53 -7.24 8.16
CA GLU A 58 3.90 -5.94 8.27
C GLU A 58 3.38 -5.44 6.92
N PHE A 59 4.16 -5.62 5.84
CA PHE A 59 3.71 -5.26 4.49
C PHE A 59 2.44 -6.01 4.10
N PHE A 60 2.41 -7.34 4.25
CA PHE A 60 1.22 -8.12 3.90
C PHE A 60 0.04 -7.83 4.83
N ARG A 61 0.29 -7.55 6.11
CA ARG A 61 -0.73 -7.09 7.05
C ARG A 61 -1.38 -5.79 6.56
N ARG A 62 -0.58 -4.82 6.07
CA ARG A 62 -1.08 -3.56 5.49
C ARG A 62 -1.83 -3.77 4.19
N VAL A 63 -1.36 -4.66 3.31
CA VAL A 63 -2.09 -5.02 2.07
C VAL A 63 -3.45 -5.62 2.40
N GLN A 64 -3.51 -6.53 3.37
CA GLN A 64 -4.77 -7.12 3.81
C GLN A 64 -5.71 -6.07 4.41
N TYR A 65 -5.19 -5.21 5.30
CA TYR A 65 -5.97 -4.11 5.87
C TYR A 65 -6.51 -3.18 4.78
N ALA A 66 -5.65 -2.79 3.83
CA ALA A 66 -6.06 -1.93 2.72
C ALA A 66 -7.21 -2.57 1.91
N ASN A 67 -7.10 -3.86 1.59
CA ASN A 67 -8.17 -4.57 0.88
C ASN A 67 -9.49 -4.66 1.66
N GLN A 68 -9.43 -4.79 2.98
CA GLN A 68 -10.61 -4.85 3.84
C GLN A 68 -11.29 -3.49 4.03
N HIS A 69 -10.51 -2.40 4.09
CA HIS A 69 -11.01 -1.09 4.51
C HIS A 69 -11.16 -0.07 3.38
N PHE A 70 -10.41 -0.22 2.27
CA PHE A 70 -10.32 0.79 1.21
C PHE A 70 -10.64 0.23 -0.17
N GLY A 71 -11.20 -0.97 -0.26
CA GLY A 71 -11.66 -1.59 -1.50
C GLY A 71 -13.09 -1.21 -1.85
N THR A 72 -13.42 -1.31 -3.13
CA THR A 72 -14.78 -1.23 -3.66
C THR A 72 -15.15 -2.55 -4.38
N PRO A 73 -16.42 -2.77 -4.75
CA PRO A 73 -16.81 -3.99 -5.48
C PRO A 73 -16.03 -4.23 -6.79
N TYR A 74 -15.45 -3.19 -7.38
CA TYR A 74 -14.75 -3.24 -8.66
C TYR A 74 -13.25 -2.94 -8.57
N ARG A 75 -12.72 -2.61 -7.38
CA ARG A 75 -11.30 -2.28 -7.18
C ARG A 75 -10.78 -2.79 -5.82
N PRO A 76 -9.71 -3.60 -5.78
CA PRO A 76 -9.12 -4.03 -4.51
C PRO A 76 -8.49 -2.82 -3.79
N GLY A 77 -8.59 -2.82 -2.46
CA GLY A 77 -8.18 -1.66 -1.68
C GLY A 77 -6.68 -1.34 -1.73
N TRP A 78 -5.80 -2.32 -1.96
CA TRP A 78 -4.38 -2.04 -2.17
C TRP A 78 -4.10 -1.14 -3.40
N LYS A 79 -5.04 -1.07 -4.36
CA LYS A 79 -4.98 -0.19 -5.53
C LYS A 79 -5.65 1.17 -5.33
N SER A 80 -6.37 1.40 -4.24
CA SER A 80 -6.95 2.72 -3.96
C SER A 80 -5.88 3.66 -3.43
N ASP A 81 -6.10 4.97 -3.54
CA ASP A 81 -5.11 5.94 -3.08
C ASP A 81 -4.90 5.85 -1.57
N ARG A 82 -5.98 5.68 -0.79
CA ARG A 82 -5.91 5.41 0.65
C ARG A 82 -5.11 4.14 0.96
N GLY A 83 -5.34 3.05 0.22
CA GLY A 83 -4.59 1.82 0.41
C GLY A 83 -3.11 1.93 0.08
N ARG A 84 -2.77 2.63 -1.01
CA ARG A 84 -1.38 2.89 -1.39
C ARG A 84 -0.65 3.70 -0.30
N ILE A 85 -1.27 4.77 0.19
CA ILE A 85 -0.71 5.58 1.29
C ILE A 85 -0.57 4.75 2.57
N TYR A 86 -1.60 3.98 2.95
CA TYR A 86 -1.54 3.12 4.14
C TYR A 86 -0.44 2.05 4.06
N ILE A 87 -0.24 1.43 2.89
CA ILE A 87 0.81 0.42 2.71
C ILE A 87 2.19 1.05 2.81
N THR A 88 2.41 2.17 2.11
CA THR A 88 3.71 2.86 2.07
C THR A 88 4.08 3.49 3.41
N TYR A 89 3.17 4.21 4.06
CA TYR A 89 3.47 4.99 5.27
C TYR A 89 3.04 4.31 6.57
N GLY A 90 2.20 3.27 6.50
CA GLY A 90 1.61 2.62 7.67
C GLY A 90 0.31 3.28 8.11
N PRO A 91 -0.18 3.00 9.32
CA PRO A 91 -1.34 3.69 9.87
C PRO A 91 -1.03 5.17 10.09
N PRO A 92 -1.94 6.09 9.74
CA PRO A 92 -1.82 7.49 10.12
C PRO A 92 -1.94 7.67 11.63
N ASP A 93 -1.34 8.74 12.15
CA ASP A 93 -1.44 9.12 13.56
C ASP A 93 -2.86 9.62 13.89
N GLU A 94 -3.47 10.36 12.96
CA GLU A 94 -4.84 10.86 13.07
C GLU A 94 -5.57 10.80 11.73
N ILE A 95 -6.87 10.51 11.78
CA ILE A 95 -7.77 10.61 10.63
C ILE A 95 -8.91 11.56 10.99
N GLU A 96 -8.92 12.72 10.37
CA GLU A 96 -10.03 13.67 10.40
C GLU A 96 -11.03 13.29 9.29
N ARG A 97 -12.31 13.13 9.64
CA ARG A 97 -13.35 12.67 8.72
C ARG A 97 -14.45 13.69 8.59
N HIS A 98 -14.77 14.03 7.36
CA HIS A 98 -15.87 14.90 7.03
C HIS A 98 -16.86 14.10 6.17
N PRO A 99 -18.02 13.72 6.73
CA PRO A 99 -19.03 13.01 5.99
C PRO A 99 -19.60 13.90 4.87
N PHE A 100 -20.38 13.29 3.99
CA PHE A 100 -21.08 14.04 2.95
C PHE A 100 -22.03 15.08 3.56
N GLU A 101 -21.95 16.31 3.06
CA GLU A 101 -22.85 17.42 3.43
C GLU A 101 -23.49 18.01 2.16
N PRO A 102 -24.66 18.67 2.26
CA PRO A 102 -25.23 19.38 1.11
C PRO A 102 -24.22 20.37 0.52
N ASN A 103 -23.84 20.17 -0.75
CA ASN A 103 -22.84 20.91 -1.53
C ASN A 103 -21.36 20.58 -1.24
N TYR A 104 -21.05 19.60 -0.39
CA TYR A 104 -19.67 19.18 -0.11
C TYR A 104 -19.48 17.67 -0.24
N TYR A 105 -18.46 17.26 -0.98
CA TYR A 105 -18.01 15.87 -1.05
C TYR A 105 -17.50 15.40 0.31
N ALA A 106 -17.66 14.12 0.60
CA ALA A 106 -17.04 13.53 1.77
C ALA A 106 -15.51 13.53 1.60
N TYR A 107 -14.76 13.82 2.65
CA TYR A 107 -13.30 13.81 2.61
C TYR A 107 -12.68 13.34 3.92
N GLU A 108 -11.47 12.80 3.82
CA GLU A 108 -10.64 12.41 4.95
C GLU A 108 -9.29 13.12 4.87
N ILE A 109 -8.77 13.56 6.02
CA ILE A 109 -7.39 14.03 6.15
C ILE A 109 -6.64 13.07 7.04
N TRP A 110 -5.56 12.50 6.52
CA TRP A 110 -4.70 11.57 7.24
C TRP A 110 -3.40 12.27 7.61
N TYR A 111 -3.14 12.38 8.92
CA TYR A 111 -1.96 13.05 9.45
C TYR A 111 -0.88 12.03 9.83
N TYR A 112 0.37 12.31 9.43
CA TYR A 112 1.57 11.59 9.85
C TYR A 112 2.52 12.59 10.51
N TYR A 113 2.32 12.86 11.80
CA TYR A 113 3.00 13.93 12.53
C TYR A 113 4.51 13.74 12.61
N SER A 114 4.96 12.50 12.81
CA SER A 114 6.39 12.17 12.84
C SER A 114 7.10 12.46 11.51
N LEU A 115 6.36 12.44 10.40
CA LEU A 115 6.84 12.71 9.05
C LEU A 115 6.61 14.16 8.63
N GLY A 116 5.77 14.91 9.35
CA GLY A 116 5.39 16.27 9.01
C GLY A 116 4.60 16.36 7.70
N ILE A 117 3.83 15.32 7.35
CA ILE A 117 3.04 15.25 6.11
C ILE A 117 1.58 14.93 6.41
N ALA A 118 0.67 15.42 5.55
CA ALA A 118 -0.72 14.99 5.56
C ALA A 118 -1.26 14.71 4.16
N PHE A 119 -2.22 13.80 4.05
CA PHE A 119 -2.87 13.43 2.80
C PHE A 119 -4.36 13.71 2.87
N VAL A 120 -4.88 14.42 1.88
CA VAL A 120 -6.31 14.74 1.77
C VAL A 120 -6.93 13.85 0.70
N PHE A 121 -7.94 13.08 1.07
CA PHE A 121 -8.67 12.22 0.15
C PHE A 121 -10.12 12.64 0.05
N VAL A 122 -10.69 12.63 -1.16
CA VAL A 122 -12.07 13.08 -1.42
C VAL A 122 -12.83 12.00 -2.19
N ASP A 123 -14.04 11.70 -1.74
CA ASP A 123 -15.02 10.85 -2.42
C ASP A 123 -15.98 11.72 -3.23
N GLU A 124 -15.63 11.98 -4.49
CA GLU A 124 -16.41 12.85 -5.38
C GLU A 124 -17.65 12.16 -5.95
N ASP A 125 -17.57 10.83 -6.12
CA ASP A 125 -18.62 10.02 -6.73
C ASP A 125 -19.63 9.48 -5.69
N GLY A 126 -19.29 9.57 -4.40
CA GLY A 126 -20.10 9.09 -3.29
C GLY A 126 -20.15 7.56 -3.19
N ASP A 127 -19.16 6.88 -3.76
CA ASP A 127 -19.10 5.42 -3.87
C ASP A 127 -18.08 4.77 -2.92
N GLY A 128 -17.42 5.60 -2.10
CA GLY A 128 -16.41 5.18 -1.14
C GLY A 128 -14.99 5.05 -1.70
N ASP A 129 -14.75 5.34 -2.99
CA ASP A 129 -13.43 5.34 -3.62
C ASP A 129 -12.71 6.70 -3.48
N TYR A 130 -12.36 7.06 -2.24
CA TYR A 130 -11.70 8.33 -1.93
C TYR A 130 -10.37 8.47 -2.70
N LYS A 131 -10.24 9.55 -3.48
CA LYS A 131 -9.08 9.89 -4.30
C LYS A 131 -8.16 10.87 -3.61
N LEU A 132 -6.86 10.68 -3.72
CA LEU A 132 -5.88 11.64 -3.22
C LEU A 132 -6.00 12.95 -4.01
N ARG A 133 -6.25 14.04 -3.30
CA ARG A 133 -6.39 15.39 -3.88
C ARG A 133 -5.23 16.31 -3.53
N GLU A 134 -4.71 16.19 -2.32
CA GLU A 134 -3.68 17.08 -1.81
C GLU A 134 -2.70 16.31 -0.92
N THR A 135 -1.42 16.69 -0.98
CA THR A 135 -0.41 16.33 0.01
C THR A 135 0.10 17.64 0.62
N ARG A 136 0.01 17.75 1.94
CA ARG A 136 0.41 18.92 2.74
C ARG A 136 1.70 18.65 3.48
#